data_AF-A0A800E8T8-F1
#
_entry.id   AF-A0A800E8T8-F1
#
_cell.length_a   1.000
_cell.length_b   1.000
_cell.length_c   1.000
_cell.angle_alpha   90.00
_cell.angle_beta   90.00
_cell.angle_gamma   90.00
#
_symmetry.space_group_name_H-M   'P 1'
#
loop_
_entity.id
_entity.type
_entity.pdbx_description
1 polymer ?
#
loop_
_entity_poly.entity_id
_entity_poly.type
_entity_poly.pdbx_seq_one_letter_code
_entity_poly.pdbx_strand_id
1 'polypeptide(L)'
;MKTLIFCTSYFDTEELYQKRYQKWIDYYNHHPFTNDKHMYLIDDCSDLELMTDDAVHTIKEDQLGNFQEVNKINLYSFHDRKGLNWSHNFANNEGWWRSFCAALNIAEEYNYEKIVHIESDAFLISKRVFDHIDSLKTGWTAFWANKYYFPESCIQVICKDQFDSFRDFASCGYHELSKKGKAEKIIPFTDVERRFLGDRYGENVDEQMEGLDYFCQTKLDTIITPESSDTLQGFNIIVWRTLWRFHLFQLVWSARIVLLVLIGIGLILLWAIKNGVVY
;
A
#
# COMPACT_ATOMS: atom_id res chain seq x y z
N MET A 1 21.16 -1.57 -5.60
CA MET A 1 20.55 -2.92 -5.63
C MET A 1 19.72 -2.97 -6.88
N LYS A 2 19.91 -3.98 -7.72
CA LYS A 2 19.09 -4.11 -8.93
C LYS A 2 17.64 -4.34 -8.51
N THR A 3 16.75 -3.42 -8.85
CA THR A 3 15.38 -3.39 -8.31
C THR A 3 14.35 -3.57 -9.42
N LEU A 4 13.45 -4.53 -9.21
CA LEU A 4 12.24 -4.75 -9.98
C LEU A 4 11.11 -3.97 -9.32
N ILE A 5 10.46 -3.06 -10.04
CA ILE A 5 9.19 -2.46 -9.62
C ILE A 5 8.08 -3.10 -10.45
N PHE A 6 6.98 -3.50 -9.83
CA PHE A 6 5.87 -4.03 -10.59
C PHE A 6 4.51 -3.72 -9.97
N CYS A 7 3.47 -3.78 -10.80
CA CYS A 7 2.10 -3.94 -10.37
C CYS A 7 1.49 -5.20 -11.01
N THR A 8 0.51 -5.81 -10.35
CA THR A 8 -0.34 -6.82 -10.99
C THR A 8 -1.33 -6.15 -11.93
N SER A 9 -1.58 -6.72 -13.11
CA SER A 9 -2.51 -6.17 -14.08
C SER A 9 -3.53 -7.16 -14.63
N TYR A 10 -4.69 -6.62 -14.97
CA TYR A 10 -5.73 -7.18 -15.81
C TYR A 10 -6.63 -6.04 -16.32
N PHE A 11 -6.88 -5.99 -17.62
CA PHE A 11 -7.81 -5.07 -18.28
C PHE A 11 -8.45 -5.72 -19.52
N ASP A 12 -9.73 -5.41 -19.71
CA ASP A 12 -10.59 -5.87 -20.80
C ASP A 12 -11.40 -4.71 -21.41
N THR A 13 -11.11 -3.48 -20.97
CA THR A 13 -11.71 -2.25 -21.50
C THR A 13 -10.66 -1.16 -21.63
N GLU A 14 -10.80 -0.33 -22.66
CA GLU A 14 -9.92 0.81 -22.91
C GLU A 14 -9.93 1.79 -21.73
N GLU A 15 -11.10 2.04 -21.13
CA GLU A 15 -11.23 2.91 -19.96
C GLU A 15 -10.40 2.39 -18.78
N LEU A 16 -10.47 1.09 -18.48
CA LEU A 16 -9.68 0.50 -17.41
C LEU A 16 -8.18 0.58 -17.71
N TYR A 17 -7.76 0.33 -18.96
CA TYR A 17 -6.37 0.51 -19.37
C TYR A 17 -5.90 1.95 -19.12
N GLN A 18 -6.59 2.93 -19.71
CA GLN A 18 -6.20 4.34 -19.67
C GLN A 18 -6.22 4.91 -18.24
N LYS A 19 -7.34 4.73 -17.52
CA LYS A 19 -7.53 5.37 -16.21
C LYS A 19 -6.81 4.68 -15.06
N ARG A 20 -6.37 3.42 -15.22
CA ARG A 20 -5.65 2.68 -14.18
C ARG A 20 -4.19 2.44 -14.55
N TYR A 21 -3.95 1.69 -15.63
CA TYR A 21 -2.61 1.21 -15.95
C TYR A 21 -1.76 2.28 -16.64
N GLN A 22 -2.30 2.97 -17.64
CA GLN A 22 -1.59 4.08 -18.28
C GLN A 22 -1.35 5.23 -17.30
N LYS A 23 -2.33 5.57 -16.46
CA LYS A 23 -2.12 6.50 -15.33
C LYS A 23 -0.97 6.08 -14.41
N TRP A 24 -0.90 4.80 -14.03
CA TRP A 24 0.19 4.28 -13.19
C TRP A 24 1.54 4.35 -13.91
N ILE A 25 1.57 3.98 -15.18
CA ILE A 25 2.73 4.12 -16.07
C ILE A 25 3.20 5.58 -16.09
N ASP A 26 2.34 6.53 -16.44
CA ASP A 26 2.67 7.93 -16.59
C ASP A 26 3.20 8.54 -15.30
N TYR A 27 2.62 8.14 -14.16
CA TYR A 27 3.05 8.59 -12.84
C TYR A 27 4.48 8.17 -12.51
N TYR A 28 4.84 6.92 -12.82
CA TYR A 28 6.11 6.34 -12.40
C TYR A 28 7.19 6.39 -13.47
N ASN A 29 6.89 6.33 -14.77
CA ASN A 29 7.88 6.19 -15.85
C ASN A 29 8.88 7.36 -15.93
N HIS A 30 8.49 8.53 -15.42
CA HIS A 30 9.33 9.74 -15.40
C HIS A 30 9.71 10.19 -14.00
N HIS A 31 9.37 9.40 -12.98
CA HIS A 31 9.67 9.76 -11.60
C HIS A 31 11.14 9.45 -11.28
N PRO A 32 11.90 10.33 -10.60
CA PRO A 32 13.31 10.09 -10.29
C PRO A 32 13.60 8.76 -9.56
N PHE A 33 12.60 8.25 -8.82
CA PHE A 33 12.65 6.95 -8.15
C PHE A 33 12.82 5.76 -9.11
N THR A 34 12.38 5.86 -10.37
CA THR A 34 12.36 4.73 -11.30
C THR A 34 13.43 4.79 -12.38
N ASN A 35 14.15 5.92 -12.51
CA ASN A 35 15.15 6.16 -13.56
C ASN A 35 16.22 5.06 -13.71
N ASP A 36 16.55 4.35 -12.63
CA ASP A 36 17.57 3.29 -12.60
C ASP A 36 16.98 1.89 -12.36
N LYS A 37 15.65 1.74 -12.48
CA LYS A 37 14.91 0.53 -12.13
C LYS A 37 14.09 0.05 -13.31
N HIS A 38 13.83 -1.24 -13.36
CA HIS A 38 12.97 -1.80 -14.40
C HIS A 38 11.56 -1.95 -13.85
N MET A 39 10.59 -1.51 -14.65
CA MET A 39 9.18 -1.53 -14.30
C MET A 39 8.44 -2.61 -15.07
N TYR A 40 7.54 -3.30 -14.39
CA TYR A 40 6.73 -4.36 -14.95
C TYR A 40 5.24 -4.19 -14.68
N LEU A 41 4.43 -4.49 -15.68
CA LEU A 41 3.04 -4.92 -15.50
C LEU A 41 3.03 -6.45 -15.57
N ILE A 42 2.62 -7.14 -14.50
CA ILE A 42 2.51 -8.60 -14.50
C ILE A 42 1.06 -8.99 -14.69
N ASP A 43 0.76 -9.50 -15.87
CA ASP A 43 -0.54 -9.42 -16.51
C ASP A 43 -1.29 -10.75 -16.58
N ASP A 44 -2.48 -10.80 -15.99
CA ASP A 44 -3.41 -11.94 -15.98
C ASP A 44 -4.17 -12.12 -17.31
N CYS A 45 -3.46 -12.06 -18.44
CA CYS A 45 -4.02 -12.20 -19.78
C CYS A 45 -5.08 -11.13 -20.10
N SER A 46 -4.66 -9.87 -20.09
CA SER A 46 -5.45 -8.73 -20.58
C SER A 46 -5.67 -8.77 -22.09
N ASP A 47 -6.65 -8.00 -22.56
CA ASP A 47 -6.81 -7.71 -23.98
C ASP A 47 -5.79 -6.62 -24.40
N LEU A 48 -4.65 -7.06 -24.92
CA LEU A 48 -3.53 -6.18 -25.26
C LEU A 48 -3.80 -5.31 -26.50
N GLU A 49 -4.86 -5.57 -27.27
CA GLU A 49 -5.26 -4.69 -28.39
C GLU A 49 -5.76 -3.32 -27.90
N LEU A 50 -6.14 -3.22 -26.63
CA LEU A 50 -6.61 -2.01 -25.97
C LEU A 50 -5.48 -1.06 -25.57
N MET A 51 -4.23 -1.50 -25.67
CA MET A 51 -3.07 -0.68 -25.34
C MET A 51 -2.84 0.36 -26.43
N THR A 52 -2.67 1.62 -26.01
CA THR A 52 -2.59 2.76 -26.93
C THR A 52 -1.21 3.42 -26.99
N ASP A 53 -0.26 3.04 -26.11
CA ASP A 53 1.05 3.67 -26.04
C ASP A 53 2.20 2.76 -26.46
N ASP A 54 3.22 3.39 -27.06
CA ASP A 54 4.47 2.74 -27.46
C ASP A 54 5.45 2.56 -26.29
N ALA A 55 5.09 3.00 -25.07
CA ALA A 55 5.97 2.98 -23.90
C ALA A 55 6.10 1.58 -23.27
N VAL A 56 5.20 0.66 -23.64
CA VAL A 56 5.19 -0.71 -23.12
C VAL A 56 5.76 -1.70 -24.14
N HIS A 57 6.57 -2.64 -23.64
CA HIS A 57 7.09 -3.79 -24.37
C HIS A 57 6.47 -5.07 -23.82
N THR A 58 5.77 -5.83 -24.66
CA THR A 58 5.12 -7.08 -24.24
C THR A 58 6.07 -8.26 -24.32
N ILE A 59 6.17 -8.99 -23.21
CA ILE A 59 6.85 -10.27 -23.06
C ILE A 59 5.78 -11.33 -22.82
N LYS A 60 5.67 -12.32 -23.70
CA LYS A 60 4.79 -13.47 -23.46
C LYS A 60 5.42 -14.45 -22.48
N GLU A 61 4.60 -15.23 -21.78
CA GLU A 61 5.03 -16.21 -20.77
C GLU A 61 6.14 -17.15 -21.25
N ASP A 62 6.07 -17.63 -22.49
CA ASP A 62 7.08 -18.48 -23.14
C ASP A 62 8.36 -17.74 -23.57
N GLN A 63 8.41 -16.42 -23.41
CA GLN A 63 9.53 -15.57 -23.84
C GLN A 63 10.38 -15.04 -22.68
N LEU A 64 10.03 -15.36 -21.43
CA LEU A 64 10.82 -14.95 -20.27
C LEU A 64 12.27 -15.44 -20.38
N GLY A 65 13.24 -14.58 -20.04
CA GLY A 65 14.68 -14.88 -20.11
C GLY A 65 15.34 -14.54 -21.44
N ASN A 66 14.57 -14.37 -22.53
CA ASN A 66 15.13 -14.07 -23.85
C ASN A 66 15.41 -12.57 -24.05
N PHE A 67 14.57 -11.70 -23.48
CA PHE A 67 14.65 -10.26 -23.72
C PHE A 67 13.88 -9.47 -22.65
N GLN A 68 14.50 -8.43 -22.11
CA GLN A 68 13.83 -7.36 -21.35
C GLN A 68 14.23 -6.03 -21.98
N GLU A 69 13.27 -5.13 -22.21
CA GLU A 69 13.58 -3.79 -22.67
C GLU A 69 13.98 -2.93 -21.47
N VAL A 70 15.11 -2.23 -21.61
CA VAL A 70 15.67 -1.39 -20.54
C VAL A 70 15.13 0.04 -20.58
N ASN A 71 14.57 0.46 -21.71
CA ASN A 71 14.06 1.82 -21.94
C ASN A 71 12.51 1.87 -22.04
N LYS A 72 11.85 0.75 -21.77
CA LYS A 72 10.39 0.62 -21.81
C LYS A 72 9.90 -0.08 -20.55
N ILE A 73 8.62 0.10 -20.27
CA ILE A 73 7.94 -0.70 -19.25
C ILE A 73 7.68 -2.08 -19.85
N ASN A 74 8.00 -3.13 -19.11
CA ASN A 74 7.81 -4.50 -19.59
C ASN A 74 6.43 -5.01 -19.16
N LEU A 75 5.62 -5.52 -20.06
CA LEU A 75 4.36 -6.21 -19.72
C LEU A 75 4.58 -7.70 -19.89
N TYR A 76 4.63 -8.44 -18.79
CA TYR A 76 4.71 -9.90 -18.81
C TYR A 76 3.30 -10.48 -18.79
N SER A 77 2.87 -11.15 -19.86
CA SER A 77 1.49 -11.64 -20.03
C SER A 77 1.41 -13.16 -20.06
N PHE A 78 0.57 -13.73 -19.19
CA PHE A 78 0.23 -15.15 -19.20
C PHE A 78 -0.59 -15.56 -20.43
N HIS A 79 -0.51 -16.83 -20.81
CA HIS A 79 -1.29 -17.34 -21.96
C HIS A 79 -2.79 -17.44 -21.72
N ASP A 80 -3.20 -17.68 -20.48
CA ASP A 80 -4.60 -17.83 -20.07
C ASP A 80 -4.94 -16.92 -18.90
N ARG A 81 -6.21 -16.55 -18.79
CA ARG A 81 -6.74 -15.80 -17.64
C ARG A 81 -7.14 -16.76 -16.52
N LYS A 82 -6.65 -16.56 -15.30
CA LYS A 82 -7.21 -17.22 -14.10
C LYS A 82 -8.39 -16.44 -13.54
N GLY A 83 -8.31 -15.11 -13.61
CA GLY A 83 -9.42 -14.22 -13.27
C GLY A 83 -9.85 -14.24 -11.80
N LEU A 84 -11.00 -13.61 -11.55
CA LEU A 84 -11.63 -13.50 -10.23
C LEU A 84 -12.41 -14.78 -9.90
N ASN A 85 -11.87 -15.64 -9.04
CA ASN A 85 -12.68 -16.68 -8.41
C ASN A 85 -13.53 -16.04 -7.31
N TRP A 86 -14.78 -15.72 -7.63
CA TRP A 86 -15.81 -15.16 -6.74
C TRP A 86 -16.31 -16.18 -5.70
N SER A 87 -15.44 -17.00 -5.11
CA SER A 87 -15.82 -17.89 -4.00
C SER A 87 -15.81 -17.10 -2.69
N HIS A 88 -16.87 -16.34 -2.42
CA HIS A 88 -17.28 -15.74 -1.14
C HIS A 88 -16.27 -14.86 -0.34
N ASN A 89 -15.01 -14.73 -0.78
CA ASN A 89 -14.00 -13.88 -0.15
C ASN A 89 -13.55 -12.80 -1.15
N PHE A 90 -14.12 -11.62 -1.00
CA PHE A 90 -13.97 -10.43 -1.86
C PHE A 90 -12.54 -9.90 -2.10
N ALA A 91 -11.49 -10.51 -1.53
CA ALA A 91 -10.14 -9.95 -1.50
C ALA A 91 -9.08 -10.81 -2.20
N ASN A 92 -9.42 -12.00 -2.69
CA ASN A 92 -8.42 -12.98 -3.12
C ASN A 92 -8.79 -13.62 -4.45
N ASN A 93 -8.22 -13.11 -5.54
CA ASN A 93 -8.33 -13.75 -6.84
C ASN A 93 -7.04 -14.49 -7.20
N GLU A 94 -7.18 -15.61 -7.90
CA GLU A 94 -6.05 -16.43 -8.32
C GLU A 94 -5.11 -15.68 -9.24
N GLY A 95 -5.65 -14.79 -10.06
CA GLY A 95 -4.83 -14.04 -11.00
C GLY A 95 -3.84 -13.10 -10.33
N TRP A 96 -4.28 -12.38 -9.30
CA TRP A 96 -3.44 -11.54 -8.47
C TRP A 96 -2.34 -12.36 -7.82
N TRP A 97 -2.66 -13.51 -7.23
CA TRP A 97 -1.65 -14.39 -6.63
C TRP A 97 -0.67 -14.94 -7.66
N ARG A 98 -1.15 -15.29 -8.86
CA ARG A 98 -0.30 -15.75 -9.95
C ARG A 98 0.66 -14.66 -10.40
N SER A 99 0.16 -13.45 -10.67
CA SER A 99 0.99 -12.30 -11.04
C SER A 99 1.97 -11.91 -9.94
N PHE A 100 1.51 -11.86 -8.68
CA PHE A 100 2.36 -11.55 -7.54
C PHE A 100 3.50 -12.57 -7.40
N CYS A 101 3.21 -13.87 -7.45
CA CYS A 101 4.23 -14.91 -7.33
C CYS A 101 5.19 -14.93 -8.54
N ALA A 102 4.73 -14.59 -9.74
CA ALA A 102 5.59 -14.52 -10.92
C ALA A 102 6.65 -13.42 -10.85
N ALA A 103 6.45 -12.39 -10.01
CA ALA A 103 7.49 -11.40 -9.75
C ALA A 103 8.79 -12.02 -9.21
N LEU A 104 8.70 -13.11 -8.43
CA LEU A 104 9.88 -13.83 -7.96
C LEU A 104 10.62 -14.51 -9.11
N ASN A 105 9.90 -15.17 -10.03
CA ASN A 105 10.50 -15.81 -11.19
C ASN A 105 11.23 -14.79 -12.08
N ILE A 106 10.60 -13.64 -12.34
CA ILE A 106 11.21 -12.52 -13.07
C ILE A 106 12.43 -11.99 -12.32
N ALA A 107 12.32 -11.85 -10.99
CA ALA A 107 13.41 -11.39 -10.15
C ALA A 107 14.63 -12.30 -10.25
N GLU A 108 14.44 -13.61 -10.19
CA GLU A 108 15.50 -14.62 -10.26
C GLU A 108 16.10 -14.69 -11.66
N GLU A 109 15.28 -14.78 -12.70
CA GLU A 109 15.71 -14.87 -14.10
C GLU A 109 16.66 -13.73 -14.47
N TYR A 110 16.31 -12.51 -14.07
CA TYR A 110 17.09 -11.32 -14.40
C TYR A 110 17.98 -10.85 -13.25
N ASN A 111 18.21 -11.67 -12.22
CA ASN A 111 19.13 -11.39 -11.10
C ASN A 111 18.84 -10.07 -10.36
N TYR A 112 17.57 -9.72 -10.16
CA TYR A 112 17.18 -8.64 -9.27
C TYR A 112 17.46 -9.00 -7.81
N GLU A 113 17.70 -7.98 -6.98
CA GLU A 113 18.01 -8.12 -5.56
C GLU A 113 16.93 -7.51 -4.66
N LYS A 114 15.95 -6.84 -5.27
CA LYS A 114 14.82 -6.23 -4.59
C LYS A 114 13.62 -6.24 -5.53
N ILE A 115 12.47 -6.61 -4.98
CA ILE A 115 11.17 -6.51 -5.62
C ILE A 115 10.38 -5.44 -4.89
N VAL A 116 9.78 -4.50 -5.61
CA VAL A 116 8.88 -3.48 -5.09
C VAL A 116 7.54 -3.66 -5.77
N HIS A 117 6.57 -4.18 -5.03
CA HIS A 117 5.19 -4.27 -5.48
C HIS A 117 4.47 -2.97 -5.14
N ILE A 118 3.83 -2.36 -6.13
CA ILE A 118 2.91 -1.23 -5.96
C ILE A 118 1.69 -1.54 -6.82
N GLU A 119 0.54 -1.79 -6.22
CA GLU A 119 -0.68 -2.08 -6.99
C GLU A 119 -1.03 -0.97 -7.98
N SER A 120 -1.75 -1.34 -9.05
CA SER A 120 -2.13 -0.42 -10.12
C SER A 120 -3.08 0.71 -9.69
N ASP A 121 -3.64 0.62 -8.47
CA ASP A 121 -4.40 1.67 -7.82
C ASP A 121 -3.75 2.19 -6.51
N ALA A 122 -2.43 2.00 -6.36
CA ALA A 122 -1.64 2.53 -5.26
C ALA A 122 -0.54 3.48 -5.74
N PHE A 123 -0.39 4.59 -5.01
CA PHE A 123 0.55 5.65 -5.36
C PHE A 123 1.41 6.05 -4.15
N LEU A 124 2.72 6.05 -4.33
CA LEU A 124 3.68 6.65 -3.42
C LEU A 124 3.75 8.15 -3.71
N ILE A 125 3.60 8.99 -2.70
CA ILE A 125 3.39 10.43 -2.89
C ILE A 125 4.61 11.24 -2.45
N SER A 126 5.19 10.92 -1.29
CA SER A 126 6.21 11.76 -0.67
C SER A 126 7.63 11.30 -0.97
N LYS A 127 8.56 12.26 -1.07
CA LYS A 127 9.99 11.94 -1.19
C LYS A 127 10.49 11.01 -0.10
N ARG A 128 10.01 11.17 1.14
CA ARG A 128 10.48 10.35 2.27
C ARG A 128 10.11 8.87 2.15
N VAL A 129 8.97 8.53 1.53
CA VAL A 129 8.62 7.13 1.30
C VAL A 129 9.48 6.52 0.19
N PHE A 130 9.76 7.28 -0.87
CA PHE A 130 10.66 6.86 -1.94
C PHE A 130 12.08 6.61 -1.41
N ASP A 131 12.64 7.59 -0.68
CA ASP A 131 13.98 7.48 -0.06
C ASP A 131 14.07 6.26 0.87
N HIS A 132 13.00 6.01 1.63
CA HIS A 132 12.94 4.87 2.53
C HIS A 132 12.95 3.54 1.76
N ILE A 133 12.08 3.37 0.76
CA ILE A 133 12.03 2.15 -0.07
C ILE A 133 13.38 1.90 -0.75
N ASP A 134 14.06 2.93 -1.24
CA ASP A 134 15.41 2.82 -1.83
C ASP A 134 16.46 2.40 -0.79
N SER A 135 16.35 2.90 0.44
CA SER A 135 17.27 2.60 1.53
C SER A 135 17.20 1.15 2.01
N LEU A 136 16.02 0.50 1.93
CA LEU A 136 15.83 -0.89 2.40
C LEU A 136 16.82 -1.85 1.72
N LYS A 137 17.50 -2.69 2.51
CA LYS A 137 18.46 -3.70 2.02
C LYS A 137 18.09 -5.12 2.42
N THR A 138 17.17 -5.28 3.36
CA THR A 138 16.78 -6.56 3.94
C THR A 138 15.28 -6.58 4.23
N GLY A 139 14.71 -7.78 4.33
CA GLY A 139 13.35 -7.99 4.81
C GLY A 139 12.26 -7.91 3.74
N TRP A 140 11.06 -8.30 4.16
CA TRP A 140 9.79 -8.22 3.45
C TRP A 140 8.92 -7.21 4.20
N THR A 141 8.93 -5.98 3.71
CA THR A 141 8.35 -4.82 4.37
C THR A 141 7.01 -4.47 3.75
N ALA A 142 6.01 -4.21 4.59
CA ALA A 142 4.76 -3.56 4.23
C ALA A 142 4.59 -2.26 5.02
N PHE A 143 3.65 -1.42 4.60
CA PHE A 143 3.28 -0.19 5.31
C PHE A 143 2.05 -0.44 6.19
N TRP A 144 1.79 0.40 7.19
CA TRP A 144 0.65 0.19 8.08
C TRP A 144 -0.64 0.90 7.64
N ALA A 145 -1.70 0.16 7.33
CA ALA A 145 -3.02 0.72 7.09
C ALA A 145 -3.78 0.96 8.41
N ASN A 146 -4.02 2.23 8.76
CA ASN A 146 -4.66 2.61 10.03
C ASN A 146 -6.15 2.26 10.07
N LYS A 147 -6.85 2.39 8.93
CA LYS A 147 -8.29 2.11 8.80
C LYS A 147 -8.63 0.69 9.23
N TYR A 148 -7.78 -0.27 8.87
CA TYR A 148 -8.06 -1.69 9.05
C TYR A 148 -7.14 -2.41 10.04
N TYR A 149 -6.14 -1.71 10.59
CA TYR A 149 -5.18 -2.24 11.54
C TYR A 149 -4.42 -3.48 11.00
N PHE A 150 -3.92 -3.39 9.76
CA PHE A 150 -3.12 -4.45 9.15
C PHE A 150 -1.94 -3.90 8.33
N PRO A 151 -0.98 -4.75 7.95
CA PRO A 151 0.02 -4.43 6.94
C PRO A 151 -0.63 -4.28 5.55
N GLU A 152 -0.40 -3.15 4.90
CA GLU A 152 -0.90 -2.82 3.57
C GLU A 152 -0.22 -3.68 2.51
N SER A 153 -0.99 -4.55 1.86
CA SER A 153 -0.50 -5.42 0.78
C SER A 153 -0.36 -4.72 -0.57
N CYS A 154 -0.99 -3.55 -0.76
CA CYS A 154 -0.87 -2.80 -2.01
C CYS A 154 0.54 -2.27 -2.26
N ILE A 155 1.38 -2.14 -1.22
CA ILE A 155 2.77 -1.68 -1.32
C ILE A 155 3.66 -2.63 -0.51
N GLN A 156 4.57 -3.32 -1.17
CA GLN A 156 5.47 -4.27 -0.53
C GLN A 156 6.90 -4.13 -1.06
N VAL A 157 7.89 -4.28 -0.19
CA VAL A 157 9.30 -4.31 -0.57
C VAL A 157 9.91 -5.61 -0.08
N ILE A 158 10.39 -6.43 -1.02
CA ILE A 158 10.95 -7.75 -0.75
C ILE A 158 12.42 -7.72 -1.18
N CYS A 159 13.32 -7.74 -0.21
CA CYS A 159 14.76 -7.79 -0.47
C CYS A 159 15.22 -9.24 -0.67
N LYS A 160 16.39 -9.41 -1.30
CA LYS A 160 16.96 -10.71 -1.71
C LYS A 160 17.06 -11.73 -0.57
N ASP A 161 17.30 -11.30 0.66
CA ASP A 161 17.33 -12.16 1.85
C ASP A 161 16.00 -12.83 2.17
N GLN A 162 14.89 -12.36 1.57
CA GLN A 162 13.55 -12.94 1.73
C GLN A 162 13.07 -13.73 0.50
N PHE A 163 13.89 -13.89 -0.54
CA PHE A 163 13.45 -14.61 -1.74
C PHE A 163 13.16 -16.08 -1.46
N ASP A 164 13.92 -16.74 -0.59
CA ASP A 164 13.62 -18.12 -0.16
C ASP A 164 12.29 -18.18 0.60
N SER A 165 12.02 -17.23 1.51
CA SER A 165 10.73 -17.16 2.20
C SER A 165 9.57 -16.87 1.23
N PHE A 166 9.81 -16.07 0.19
CA PHE A 166 8.82 -15.83 -0.85
C PHE A 166 8.58 -17.08 -1.69
N ARG A 167 9.63 -17.84 -2.02
CA ARG A 167 9.52 -19.12 -2.73
C ARG A 167 8.72 -20.14 -1.94
N ASP A 168 9.02 -20.29 -0.64
CA ASP A 168 8.31 -21.19 0.26
C ASP A 168 6.83 -20.79 0.43
N PHE A 169 6.56 -19.48 0.46
CA PHE A 169 5.20 -18.98 0.47
C PHE A 169 4.46 -19.29 -0.85
N ALA A 170 5.11 -19.04 -1.99
CA ALA A 170 4.57 -19.26 -3.33
C ALA A 170 4.41 -20.74 -3.68
N SER A 171 5.19 -21.65 -3.08
CA SER A 171 5.14 -23.10 -3.33
C SER A 171 3.80 -23.73 -2.92
N CYS A 172 3.00 -23.03 -2.11
CA CYS A 172 1.62 -23.41 -1.83
C CYS A 172 0.74 -23.43 -3.10
N GLY A 173 1.14 -22.68 -4.14
CA GLY A 173 0.38 -22.49 -5.37
C GLY A 173 -0.66 -21.39 -5.23
N TYR A 174 -0.79 -20.54 -6.26
CA TYR A 174 -1.70 -19.39 -6.29
C TYR A 174 -3.17 -19.78 -6.03
N HIS A 175 -3.57 -20.99 -6.45
CA HIS A 175 -4.92 -21.52 -6.21
C HIS A 175 -5.21 -21.78 -4.73
N GLU A 176 -4.24 -22.27 -3.97
CA GLU A 176 -4.42 -22.49 -2.53
C GLU A 176 -4.23 -21.20 -1.74
N LEU A 177 -3.32 -20.31 -2.17
CA LEU A 177 -3.19 -18.98 -1.59
C LEU A 177 -4.49 -18.17 -1.68
N SER A 178 -5.21 -18.27 -2.80
CA SER A 178 -6.50 -17.58 -2.96
C SER A 178 -7.54 -18.02 -1.92
N LYS A 179 -7.47 -19.27 -1.44
CA LYS A 179 -8.36 -19.84 -0.41
C LYS A 179 -7.97 -19.50 1.03
N LYS A 180 -6.72 -19.08 1.28
CA LYS A 180 -6.19 -18.83 2.64
C LYS A 180 -6.65 -17.52 3.28
N GLY A 181 -7.39 -16.69 2.53
CA GLY A 181 -7.90 -15.40 3.00
C GLY A 181 -6.93 -14.25 2.78
N LYS A 182 -7.29 -13.08 3.28
CA LYS A 182 -6.63 -11.78 3.07
C LYS A 182 -5.09 -11.84 3.03
N ALA A 183 -4.50 -11.29 1.97
CA ALA A 183 -3.04 -11.20 1.77
C ALA A 183 -2.33 -10.62 3.00
N GLU A 184 -2.92 -9.60 3.61
CA GLU A 184 -2.44 -8.86 4.79
C GLU A 184 -2.33 -9.73 6.06
N LYS A 185 -2.95 -10.91 6.06
CA LYS A 185 -2.92 -11.87 7.17
C LYS A 185 -2.03 -13.08 6.91
N ILE A 186 -1.70 -13.37 5.65
CA ILE A 186 -1.04 -14.62 5.26
C ILE A 186 0.36 -14.42 4.71
N ILE A 187 0.67 -13.23 4.18
CA ILE A 187 2.01 -12.90 3.73
C ILE A 187 2.93 -12.81 4.96
N PRO A 188 4.10 -13.49 4.95
CA PRO A 188 5.02 -13.52 6.09
C PRO A 188 5.88 -12.26 6.14
N PHE A 189 5.27 -11.09 6.35
CA PHE A 189 6.00 -9.83 6.50
C PHE A 189 6.99 -9.91 7.67
N THR A 190 8.24 -9.50 7.42
CA THR A 190 9.26 -9.41 8.46
C THR A 190 9.23 -8.05 9.15
N ASP A 191 8.75 -7.02 8.46
CA ASP A 191 8.64 -5.67 9.00
C ASP A 191 7.38 -4.94 8.53
N VAL A 192 6.87 -4.04 9.37
CA VAL A 192 5.67 -3.25 9.08
C VAL A 192 5.88 -1.79 9.49
N GLU A 193 6.06 -0.94 8.48
CA GLU A 193 6.41 0.47 8.64
C GLU A 193 5.20 1.33 9.03
N ARG A 194 5.24 1.86 10.26
CA ARG A 194 4.16 2.66 10.86
C ARG A 194 4.41 4.17 10.82
N ARG A 195 5.57 4.60 10.32
CA ARG A 195 6.02 5.99 10.37
C ARG A 195 5.45 6.86 9.24
N PHE A 196 4.87 6.23 8.22
CA PHE A 196 4.32 6.91 7.05
C PHE A 196 2.81 7.09 7.20
N LEU A 197 2.32 8.24 6.74
CA LEU A 197 0.92 8.60 6.70
C LEU A 197 0.34 8.16 5.35
N GLY A 198 -0.41 7.08 5.36
CA GLY A 198 -1.12 6.60 4.18
C GLY A 198 -2.15 5.55 4.58
N ASP A 199 -3.08 5.28 3.66
CA ASP A 199 -4.15 4.30 3.86
C ASP A 199 -4.87 3.99 2.54
N ARG A 200 -5.89 3.13 2.61
CA ARG A 200 -6.87 2.84 1.54
C ARG A 200 -7.92 3.93 1.45
N TYR A 201 -7.47 5.18 1.29
CA TYR A 201 -8.38 6.32 1.28
C TYR A 201 -9.37 6.29 0.11
N GLY A 202 -9.01 5.65 -1.00
CA GLY A 202 -9.75 5.74 -2.26
C GLY A 202 -11.03 4.91 -2.25
N GLU A 203 -11.18 4.05 -1.24
CA GLU A 203 -12.45 3.41 -0.93
C GLU A 203 -13.53 4.43 -0.52
N ASN A 204 -13.13 5.60 0.03
CA ASN A 204 -14.04 6.58 0.63
C ASN A 204 -13.93 8.00 0.05
N VAL A 205 -12.78 8.38 -0.51
CA VAL A 205 -12.54 9.72 -1.05
C VAL A 205 -12.21 9.66 -2.54
N ASP A 206 -12.61 10.70 -3.26
CA ASP A 206 -12.39 10.80 -4.70
C ASP A 206 -11.07 11.53 -5.04
N GLU A 207 -10.50 12.25 -4.07
CA GLU A 207 -9.36 13.14 -4.25
C GLU A 207 -8.19 12.82 -3.31
N GLN A 208 -6.97 13.12 -3.77
CA GLN A 208 -5.76 13.05 -2.94
C GLN A 208 -5.79 14.09 -1.83
N MET A 209 -5.52 13.64 -0.60
CA MET A 209 -5.36 14.54 0.54
C MET A 209 -3.92 15.04 0.65
N GLU A 210 -3.74 16.25 1.17
CA GLU A 210 -2.44 16.83 1.45
C GLU A 210 -1.72 16.13 2.62
N GLY A 211 -0.39 16.05 2.52
CA GLY A 211 0.52 15.51 3.52
C GLY A 211 0.62 13.98 3.51
N LEU A 212 0.11 13.30 2.49
CA LEU A 212 0.17 11.84 2.40
C LEU A 212 1.54 11.37 1.92
N ASP A 213 1.98 10.23 2.44
CA ASP A 213 3.14 9.50 1.93
C ASP A 213 2.77 8.47 0.90
N TYR A 214 1.61 7.85 1.06
CA TYR A 214 1.07 6.92 0.07
C TYR A 214 -0.46 6.92 0.11
N PHE A 215 -1.05 6.54 -1.02
CA PHE A 215 -2.48 6.52 -1.22
C PHE A 215 -2.86 5.24 -2.01
N CYS A 216 -3.55 4.31 -1.36
CA CYS A 216 -3.98 3.04 -1.93
C CYS A 216 -5.48 3.02 -2.29
N GLN A 217 -5.86 2.04 -3.14
CA GLN A 217 -7.24 1.79 -3.57
C GLN A 217 -7.87 2.99 -4.29
N THR A 218 -7.07 3.73 -5.06
CA THR A 218 -7.54 4.92 -5.80
C THR A 218 -8.61 4.55 -6.83
N LYS A 219 -9.58 5.43 -7.02
CA LYS A 219 -10.59 5.27 -8.07
C LYS A 219 -9.99 5.65 -9.42
N LEU A 220 -10.65 5.21 -10.49
CA LEU A 220 -10.21 5.47 -11.87
C LEU A 220 -10.04 6.98 -12.13
N ASP A 221 -10.98 7.79 -11.66
CA ASP A 221 -10.99 9.25 -11.89
C ASP A 221 -10.21 10.06 -10.85
N THR A 222 -9.61 9.42 -9.83
CA THR A 222 -8.83 10.14 -8.81
C THR A 222 -7.59 10.75 -9.45
N ILE A 223 -7.39 12.05 -9.32
CA ILE A 223 -6.17 12.73 -9.77
C ILE A 223 -5.08 12.52 -8.72
N ILE A 224 -3.91 12.06 -9.15
CA ILE A 224 -2.75 11.86 -8.27
C ILE A 224 -1.63 12.80 -8.71
N THR A 225 -1.08 13.52 -7.75
CA THR A 225 0.04 14.45 -7.94
C THR A 225 1.16 14.10 -6.97
N PRO A 226 2.42 13.99 -7.43
CA PRO A 226 3.55 13.87 -6.52
C PRO A 226 3.60 15.12 -5.63
N GLU A 227 3.85 14.94 -4.33
CA GLU A 227 4.07 16.11 -3.48
C GLU A 227 5.45 16.70 -3.76
N SER A 228 5.51 18.02 -3.98
CA SER A 228 6.78 18.74 -4.01
C SER A 228 7.53 18.50 -2.70
N SER A 229 8.83 18.22 -2.78
CA SER A 229 9.69 17.89 -1.63
C SER A 229 9.64 18.89 -0.47
N ASP A 230 9.16 20.11 -0.72
CA ASP A 230 9.28 21.23 0.20
C ASP A 230 8.12 21.32 1.21
N THR A 231 6.98 20.67 0.94
CA THR A 231 5.79 20.77 1.81
C THR A 231 5.79 19.78 2.99
N LEU A 232 6.52 18.67 2.89
CA LEU A 232 6.54 17.61 3.92
C LEU A 232 7.67 17.71 4.96
N GLN A 233 8.46 18.80 4.96
CA GLN A 233 9.24 19.17 6.16
C GLN A 233 8.35 19.72 7.30
N GLY A 234 7.03 19.54 7.20
CA GLY A 234 6.07 19.82 8.26
C GLY A 234 6.06 18.76 9.36
N PHE A 235 7.15 18.64 10.13
CA PHE A 235 7.21 17.93 11.42
C PHE A 235 6.17 18.43 12.46
N ASN A 236 5.37 19.44 12.10
CA ASN A 236 4.37 20.08 12.94
C ASN A 236 3.00 19.36 12.93
N ILE A 237 2.46 18.85 11.82
CA ILE A 237 1.01 18.50 11.80
C ILE A 237 0.68 17.28 12.69
N ILE A 238 1.56 16.26 12.74
CA ILE A 238 1.35 15.06 13.58
C ILE A 238 1.60 15.38 15.07
N VAL A 239 2.62 16.20 15.37
CA VAL A 239 2.90 16.66 16.74
C VAL A 239 1.74 17.50 17.26
N TRP A 240 1.22 18.43 16.45
CA TRP A 240 0.06 19.23 16.82
C TRP A 240 -1.21 18.39 16.97
N ARG A 241 -1.50 17.42 16.09
CA ARG A 241 -2.66 16.51 16.25
C ARG A 241 -2.58 15.65 17.52
N THR A 242 -1.38 15.16 17.86
CA THR A 242 -1.16 14.35 19.06
C THR A 242 -1.22 15.21 20.32
N LEU A 243 -0.62 16.40 20.31
CA LEU A 243 -0.70 17.38 21.39
C LEU A 243 -2.14 17.87 21.61
N TRP A 244 -2.90 18.15 20.55
CA TRP A 244 -4.30 18.56 20.66
C TRP A 244 -5.16 17.44 21.28
N ARG A 245 -4.94 16.16 20.90
CA ARG A 245 -5.62 15.03 21.52
C ARG A 245 -5.25 14.86 22.99
N PHE A 246 -3.98 15.07 23.34
CA PHE A 246 -3.50 14.96 24.72
C PHE A 246 -4.04 16.09 25.61
N HIS A 247 -4.02 17.33 25.13
CA HIS A 247 -4.58 18.47 25.85
C HIS A 247 -6.10 18.40 25.96
N LEU A 248 -6.82 17.98 24.91
CA LEU A 248 -8.27 17.78 24.99
C LEU A 248 -8.61 16.66 25.99
N PHE A 249 -7.85 15.57 26.00
CA PHE A 249 -8.01 14.49 26.98
C PHE A 249 -7.74 14.97 28.41
N GLN A 250 -6.65 15.72 28.62
CA GLN A 250 -6.33 16.29 29.94
C GLN A 250 -7.41 17.27 30.41
N LEU A 251 -7.97 18.09 29.52
CA LEU A 251 -8.98 19.10 29.85
C LEU A 251 -10.34 18.43 30.19
N VAL A 252 -10.71 17.38 29.44
CA VAL A 252 -11.90 16.56 29.76
C VAL A 252 -11.70 15.77 31.06
N TRP A 253 -10.50 15.24 31.30
CA TRP A 253 -10.18 14.49 32.51
C TRP A 253 -10.15 15.39 33.76
N SER A 254 -9.53 16.57 33.67
CA SER A 254 -9.50 17.54 34.78
C SER A 254 -10.89 18.08 35.10
N ALA A 255 -11.72 18.34 34.09
CA ALA A 255 -13.11 18.77 34.29
C ALA A 255 -13.95 17.70 35.02
N ARG A 256 -13.74 16.41 34.70
CA ARG A 256 -14.43 15.30 35.38
C ARG A 256 -14.00 15.14 36.84
N ILE A 257 -12.71 15.30 37.14
CA ILE A 257 -12.21 15.25 38.52
C ILE A 257 -12.78 16.40 39.35
N VAL A 258 -12.77 17.63 38.82
CA VAL A 258 -13.33 18.79 39.53
C VAL A 258 -14.81 18.60 39.83
N LEU A 259 -15.58 18.10 38.85
CA LEU A 259 -17.00 17.80 39.05
C LEU A 259 -17.23 16.74 40.14
N LEU A 260 -16.43 15.66 40.17
CA LEU A 260 -16.52 14.62 41.20
C LEU A 260 -16.17 15.16 42.60
N VAL A 261 -15.17 16.03 42.70
CA VAL A 261 -14.80 16.68 43.98
C VAL A 261 -15.91 17.60 44.46
N LEU A 262 -16.51 18.41 43.57
CA LEU A 262 -17.63 19.29 43.91
C LEU A 262 -18.88 18.50 44.34
N ILE A 263 -19.18 17.38 43.66
CA ILE A 263 -20.26 16.48 44.07
C ILE A 263 -19.98 15.88 45.45
N GLY A 264 -18.74 15.42 45.70
CA GLY A 264 -18.33 14.90 47.00
C GLY A 264 -18.47 15.93 48.12
N ILE A 265 -18.01 17.16 47.90
CA ILE A 265 -18.16 18.27 48.86
C ILE A 265 -19.65 18.59 49.09
N GLY A 266 -20.45 18.65 48.03
CA GLY A 266 -21.90 18.88 48.14
C GLY A 266 -22.62 17.81 48.94
N LEU A 267 -22.26 16.53 48.76
CA LEU A 267 -22.80 15.42 49.52
C LEU A 267 -22.39 15.46 51.00
N ILE A 268 -21.14 15.84 51.29
CA ILE A 268 -20.66 16.03 52.66
C ILE A 268 -21.40 17.19 53.34
N LEU A 269 -21.59 18.31 52.64
CA LEU A 269 -22.36 19.45 53.15
C LEU A 269 -23.82 19.10 53.40
N LEU A 270 -24.48 18.40 52.47
CA LEU A 270 -25.86 17.92 52.64
C LEU A 270 -25.99 16.96 53.83
N TRP A 271 -25.01 16.05 54.00
CA TRP A 271 -24.94 15.17 55.16
C TRP A 271 -24.73 15.94 56.47
N ALA A 272 -23.86 16.94 56.48
CA ALA A 272 -23.58 17.76 57.65
C ALA A 272 -24.79 18.62 58.07
N ILE A 273 -25.51 19.20 57.10
CA ILE A 273 -26.77 19.94 57.31
C ILE A 273 -27.84 18.99 57.87
N LYS A 274 -28.01 17.81 57.28
CA LYS A 274 -29.01 16.82 57.72
C LYS A 274 -28.77 16.33 59.15
N ASN A 275 -27.52 16.26 59.59
CA ASN A 275 -27.14 15.76 60.92
C ASN A 275 -26.85 16.88 61.94
N GLY A 276 -27.14 18.15 61.60
CA GLY A 276 -26.99 19.28 62.54
C GLY A 276 -25.55 19.60 62.95
N VAL A 277 -24.57 19.26 62.09
CA VAL A 277 -23.13 19.45 62.36
C VAL A 277 -22.66 20.86 62.00
N VAL A 278 -23.44 21.60 61.20
CA VAL A 278 -23.13 22.98 60.77
C VAL A 278 -24.32 23.86 61.10
N TYR A 279 -24.09 24.90 61.91
CA TYR A 279 -25.05 25.97 62.23
C TYR A 279 -24.93 27.12 61.23
#